data_AF-A0A563VQL3-F1
#
_entry.id   AF-A0A563VQL3-F1
#
_cell.length_a   1.000
_cell.length_b   1.000
_cell.length_c   1.000
_cell.angle_alpha   90.00
_cell.angle_beta   90.00
_cell.angle_gamma   90.00
#
_symmetry.space_group_name_H-M   'P 1'
#
loop_
_entity.id
_entity.type
_entity.pdbx_description
1 polymer ?
#
loop_
_entity_poly.entity_id
_entity_poly.type
_entity_poly.pdbx_seq_one_letter_code
_entity_poly.pdbx_strand_id
1 'polypeptide(L)' 'MNDTAYWVYLHLGNYDNLDWFDSAQQALILLLPHILLLSLLNQLETVRPWLNELGFDFSLIRCKI' A
#
# COMPACT_ATOMS: atom_id res chain seq x y z
N MET A 1 -0.22 1.48 -25.72
CA MET A 1 1.06 1.42 -25.00
C MET A 1 0.77 0.63 -23.73
N ASN A 2 1.04 -0.68 -23.75
CA ASN A 2 0.62 -1.61 -22.70
C ASN A 2 1.74 -1.73 -21.67
N ASP A 3 1.61 -1.00 -20.57
CA ASP A 3 2.43 -1.21 -19.37
C ASP A 3 1.98 -2.49 -18.66
N THR A 4 2.40 -3.63 -19.21
CA THR A 4 2.31 -4.90 -18.50
C THR A 4 3.46 -4.94 -17.52
N ALA A 5 3.18 -4.55 -16.27
CA ALA A 5 4.07 -4.76 -15.15
C ALA A 5 4.29 -6.29 -15.01
N TYR A 6 5.38 -6.79 -15.58
CA TYR A 6 5.89 -8.14 -15.33
C TYR A 6 6.37 -8.16 -13.88
N TRP A 7 5.46 -8.47 -12.96
CA TRP A 7 5.84 -8.81 -11.60
C TRP A 7 6.52 -10.18 -11.65
N VAL A 8 7.84 -10.13 -11.79
CA VAL A 8 8.75 -11.26 -11.63
C VAL A 8 8.55 -11.79 -10.21
N TYR A 9 7.80 -12.88 -10.08
CA TYR A 9 7.68 -13.60 -8.82
C TYR A 9 8.38 -14.94 -8.90
N LEU A 10 9.44 -15.04 -8.10
CA LEU A 10 10.08 -16.28 -7.71
C LEU A 10 9.01 -17.26 -7.21
N HIS A 11 8.75 -18.35 -7.95
CA HIS A 11 8.04 -19.49 -7.39
C HIS A 11 8.68 -20.81 -7.82
N LEU A 12 9.09 -21.59 -6.81
CA LEU A 12 9.39 -23.02 -6.89
C LEU A 12 8.06 -23.78 -6.74
N GLY A 13 7.41 -24.26 -7.81
CA GLY A 13 6.22 -25.09 -7.66
C GLY A 13 5.27 -25.14 -8.86
N ASN A 14 4.60 -26.28 -9.03
CA ASN A 14 3.83 -26.70 -10.20
C ASN A 14 2.63 -25.78 -10.52
N TYR A 15 2.50 -25.37 -11.79
CA TYR A 15 1.66 -24.27 -12.28
C TYR A 15 0.17 -24.63 -12.47
N ASP A 16 -0.14 -25.92 -12.58
CA ASP A 16 -1.39 -26.37 -13.24
C ASP A 16 -2.69 -26.17 -12.44
N ASN A 17 -2.62 -25.80 -11.16
CA ASN A 17 -3.81 -25.68 -10.28
C ASN A 17 -3.94 -24.33 -9.55
N LEU A 18 -3.12 -23.31 -9.88
CA LEU A 18 -3.19 -22.03 -9.18
C LEU A 18 -4.20 -21.09 -9.86
N ASP A 19 -5.26 -20.74 -9.13
CA ASP A 19 -6.17 -19.67 -9.55
C ASP A 19 -5.48 -18.31 -9.31
N TRP A 20 -4.85 -17.82 -10.37
CA TRP A 20 -4.14 -16.55 -10.40
C TRP A 20 -5.05 -15.36 -10.09
N PHE A 21 -6.32 -15.45 -10.45
CA PHE A 21 -7.28 -14.38 -10.20
C PHE A 21 -7.59 -14.31 -8.71
N ASP A 22 -7.92 -15.45 -8.09
CA ASP A 22 -8.17 -15.50 -6.64
C ASP A 22 -6.92 -15.09 -5.85
N SER A 23 -5.74 -15.60 -6.21
CA SER A 23 -4.49 -15.24 -5.53
C SER A 23 -4.19 -13.74 -5.57
N ALA A 24 -4.37 -13.10 -6.73
CA ALA A 24 -4.19 -11.65 -6.88
C ALA A 24 -5.26 -10.87 -6.12
N GLN A 25 -6.51 -11.33 -6.13
CA GLN A 25 -7.60 -10.72 -5.37
C GLN A 25 -7.35 -10.78 -3.87
N GLN A 26 -6.91 -11.92 -3.34
CA GLN A 26 -6.57 -12.08 -1.93
C GLN A 26 -5.40 -11.17 -1.54
N ALA A 27 -4.33 -11.13 -2.35
CA ALA A 27 -3.21 -10.23 -2.11
C ALA A 27 -3.64 -8.77 -2.09
N LEU A 28 -4.51 -8.35 -3.02
CA LEU A 28 -5.04 -7.00 -3.04
C LEU A 28 -5.90 -6.71 -1.80
N ILE A 29 -6.79 -7.61 -1.39
CA ILE A 29 -7.61 -7.44 -0.18
C ILE A 29 -6.72 -7.27 1.07
N LEU A 30 -5.63 -8.04 1.17
CA LEU A 30 -4.70 -7.96 2.29
C LEU A 30 -3.87 -6.68 2.28
N LEU A 31 -3.42 -6.23 1.10
CA LEU A 31 -2.53 -5.07 0.96
C LEU A 31 -3.29 -3.74 0.91
N LEU A 32 -4.53 -3.72 0.43
CA LEU A 32 -5.32 -2.51 0.22
C LEU A 32 -5.45 -1.66 1.49
N PRO A 33 -5.75 -2.21 2.69
CA PRO A 33 -5.79 -1.41 3.91
C PRO A 33 -4.46 -0.72 4.20
N HIS A 34 -3.33 -1.40 3.97
CA HIS A 34 -2.00 -0.83 4.17
C HIS A 34 -1.67 0.25 3.15
N ILE A 35 -2.04 0.05 1.88
CA ILE A 35 -1.86 1.04 0.81
C ILE A 35 -2.69 2.30 1.11
N LEU A 36 -3.94 2.14 1.51
CA LEU A 36 -4.82 3.25 1.89
C LEU A 36 -4.28 3.99 3.11
N LEU A 37 -3.85 3.27 4.14
CA LEU A 37 -3.26 3.88 5.33
C LEU A 37 -2.03 4.70 4.96
N LEU A 38 -1.08 4.13 4.21
CA LEU A 38 0.13 4.84 3.79
C LEU A 38 -0.20 6.06 2.92
N SER A 39 -1.21 5.95 2.06
CA SER A 39 -1.66 7.08 1.22
C SER A 39 -2.22 8.21 2.07
N LEU A 40 -3.02 7.90 3.09
CA LEU A 40 -3.58 8.87 4.02
C LEU A 40 -2.50 9.53 4.87
N LEU A 41 -1.53 8.76 5.37
CA LEU A 41 -0.39 9.29 6.11
C LEU A 41 0.45 10.26 5.24
N ASN A 42 0.65 9.93 3.97
CA ASN A 42 1.37 10.79 3.04
C ASN A 42 0.63 12.11 2.76
N GLN A 43 -0.71 12.05 2.65
CA GLN A 43 -1.52 13.26 2.54
C GLN A 43 -1.44 14.12 3.81
N LEU A 44 -1.47 13.50 4.99
CA LEU A 44 -1.32 14.21 6.27
C LEU A 44 0.03 14.92 6.40
N GLU A 45 1.13 14.29 6.00
CA GLU A 45 2.45 14.94 5.93
C GLU A 45 2.44 16.13 4.97
N THR A 46 1.75 16.01 3.84
CA THR A 46 1.65 17.08 2.85
C THR A 46 0.89 18.30 3.38
N VAL A 47 -0.18 18.09 4.16
CA VAL A 47 -0.97 19.18 4.75
C VAL A 47 -0.43 19.68 6.08
N ARG A 48 0.55 19.00 6.68
CA ARG A 48 1.13 19.36 7.98
C ARG A 48 1.59 20.82 8.06
N PRO A 49 2.32 21.39 7.08
CA PRO A 49 2.77 22.79 7.17
C PRO A 49 1.60 23.77 7.32
N TRP A 50 0.53 23.54 6.55
CA TRP A 50 -0.68 24.36 6.61
C TRP A 50 -1.42 24.21 7.95
N LEU A 51 -1.49 22.99 8.49
CA LEU A 51 -2.08 22.74 9.81
C LEU A 51 -1.28 23.42 10.94
N ASN A 52 0.05 23.42 10.83
CA ASN A 52 0.93 24.09 11.78
C ASN A 52 0.75 25.62 11.75
N GLU A 53 0.55 26.21 10.57
CA GLU A 53 0.21 27.65 10.45
C GLU A 53 -1.10 28.01 11.14
N LEU A 54 -2.05 27.07 11.18
CA LEU A 54 -3.31 27.20 11.91
C LEU A 54 -3.18 26.93 13.42
N GLY A 55 -1.98 26.64 13.92
CA GLY A 55 -1.70 26.39 15.33
C GLY A 55 -1.92 24.94 15.78
N PHE A 56 -2.15 24.01 14.86
CA PHE A 56 -2.22 22.59 15.19
C PHE A 56 -0.84 21.94 15.07
N ASP A 57 -0.34 21.35 16.16
CA ASP A 57 0.91 20.57 16.14
C ASP A 57 0.61 19.09 15.91
N PHE A 58 0.97 18.57 14.74
CA PHE A 58 0.78 17.17 14.37
C PHE A 58 2.11 16.42 14.36
N SER A 59 2.21 15.37 15.18
CA SER A 59 3.34 14.43 15.19
C SER A 59 2.90 13.05 14.73
N LEU A 60 3.44 12.58 13.60
CA LEU A 60 3.25 11.21 13.16
C LEU A 60 4.31 10.31 13.83
N ILE A 61 3.87 9.45 14.74
CA ILE A 61 4.74 8.50 15.45
C ILE A 61 4.53 7.10 14.87
N ARG A 62 5.62 6.50 14.39
CA ARG A 62 5.60 5.11 13.95
C ARG A 62 5.72 4.18 15.16
N CYS A 63 4.60 3.62 15.61
CA CYS A 63 4.61 2.56 16.63
C CYS A 63 5.11 1.26 15.99
N LYS A 64 6.19 0.68 16.55
CA LYS A 64 6.54 -0.73 16.28
C LYS A 64 5.66 -1.59 17.18
N ILE A 65 4.98 -2.58 16.60
CA ILE A 65 4.30 -3.66 17.32
C ILE A 65 5.28 -4.83 17.42
#